data_AF-A0A7V5SR54-F1
#
_entry.id   AF-A0A7V5SR54-F1
#
_cell.length_a   1.000
_cell.length_b   1.000
_cell.length_c   1.000
_cell.angle_alpha   90.00
_cell.angle_beta   90.00
_cell.angle_gamma   90.00
#
_symmetry.space_group_name_H-M   'P 1'
#
loop_
_entity.id
_entity.type
_entity.pdbx_description
1 polymer ?
#
loop_
_entity_poly.entity_id
_entity_poly.type
_entity_poly.pdbx_seq_one_letter_code
_entity_poly.pdbx_strand_id
1 'polypeptide(L)'
;MIIFRLLDLVKFSFKNIFQNSRWGDDIKKLMEDPLWGYARGYNMLLWIGVVLSLMISAIVLINRGRRKDIIISQKWIYRGFGFFLICFGITVIFYLFAYNIEPYFDLLKECGYTFSIIAPILLILTIEKYMMTKTRRFFSIFSIGLAIFCIIYIFLSTESSTLRTITQSGAPVLMLIFVLLYIKVILLSIGKIRQKAIITFIGLLCIGIAIILDSEAVMLTGIPLFIAPIVYMIGAILVGIYQKMD
;
A
#
# COMPACT_ATOMS: atom_id res chain seq x y z
N MET A 1 -5.87 -43.92 -31.03
CA MET A 1 -6.87 -44.53 -30.13
C MET A 1 -6.36 -44.78 -28.70
N ILE A 2 -5.05 -44.97 -28.47
CA ILE A 2 -4.47 -45.24 -27.14
C ILE A 2 -4.41 -43.99 -26.24
N ILE A 3 -4.18 -42.80 -26.82
CA ILE A 3 -4.06 -41.53 -26.07
C ILE A 3 -5.38 -41.10 -25.42
N PHE A 4 -6.52 -41.36 -26.06
CA PHE A 4 -7.84 -41.02 -25.49
C PHE A 4 -8.20 -41.91 -24.29
N ARG A 5 -7.83 -43.20 -24.31
CA ARG A 5 -8.05 -44.09 -23.15
C ARG A 5 -7.16 -43.75 -21.95
N LEU A 6 -5.96 -43.23 -22.18
CA LEU A 6 -5.07 -42.73 -21.11
C LEU A 6 -5.63 -41.46 -20.46
N LEU A 7 -6.23 -40.55 -21.23
CA LEU A 7 -6.86 -39.34 -20.68
C LEU A 7 -8.13 -39.64 -19.86
N ASP A 8 -8.91 -40.64 -20.26
CA ASP A 8 -10.10 -41.05 -19.50
C ASP A 8 -9.73 -41.79 -18.20
N LEU A 9 -8.66 -42.59 -18.20
CA LEU A 9 -8.12 -43.22 -16.98
C LEU A 9 -7.55 -42.19 -16.00
N VAL A 10 -6.88 -41.14 -16.47
CA VAL A 10 -6.38 -40.05 -15.62
C VAL A 10 -7.56 -39.24 -15.03
N LYS A 11 -8.60 -38.95 -15.82
CA LYS A 11 -9.81 -38.26 -15.33
C LYS A 11 -10.60 -39.10 -14.33
N PHE A 12 -10.72 -40.41 -14.55
CA PHE A 12 -11.43 -41.31 -13.64
C PHE A 12 -10.68 -41.52 -12.31
N SER A 13 -9.35 -41.63 -12.37
CA SER A 13 -8.51 -41.75 -11.17
C SER A 13 -8.50 -40.46 -10.33
N PHE A 14 -8.48 -39.28 -10.95
CA PHE A 14 -8.54 -38.01 -10.22
C PHE A 14 -9.88 -37.79 -9.52
N LYS A 15 -11.00 -38.20 -10.14
CA LYS A 15 -12.34 -37.98 -9.57
C LYS A 15 -12.61 -38.86 -8.34
N ASN A 16 -12.12 -40.11 -8.34
CA ASN A 16 -12.33 -41.04 -7.22
C ASN A 16 -11.36 -40.82 -6.05
N ILE A 17 -10.16 -40.25 -6.27
CA ILE A 17 -9.23 -39.90 -5.19
C ILE A 17 -9.76 -38.74 -4.32
N PHE A 18 -10.52 -37.81 -4.92
CA PHE A 18 -11.03 -36.62 -4.23
C PHE A 18 -12.36 -36.79 -3.50
N GLN A 19 -13.16 -37.83 -3.81
CA GLN A 19 -14.50 -37.97 -3.22
C GLN A 19 -14.57 -38.83 -1.96
N ASN A 20 -13.55 -39.64 -1.65
CA ASN A 20 -13.57 -40.57 -0.51
C ASN A 20 -12.31 -40.54 0.37
N SER A 21 -11.43 -39.57 0.20
CA SER A 21 -10.23 -39.45 1.03
C SER A 21 -10.46 -38.45 2.16
N ARG A 22 -9.96 -38.78 3.35
CA ARG A 22 -9.80 -37.86 4.50
C ARG A 22 -9.18 -36.52 4.10
N TRP A 23 -8.36 -36.54 3.04
CA TRP A 23 -7.75 -35.40 2.37
C TRP A 23 -8.77 -34.45 1.72
N GLY A 24 -9.93 -34.93 1.27
CA GLY A 24 -11.00 -34.07 0.75
C GLY A 24 -11.59 -33.16 1.81
N ASP A 25 -11.78 -33.68 3.04
CA ASP A 25 -12.25 -32.89 4.18
C ASP A 25 -11.16 -31.99 4.76
N ASP A 26 -9.89 -32.44 4.75
CA ASP A 26 -8.75 -31.60 5.14
C ASP A 26 -8.50 -30.48 4.12
N ILE A 27 -8.68 -30.72 2.83
CA ILE A 27 -8.65 -29.68 1.77
C ILE A 27 -9.84 -28.76 1.91
N LYS A 28 -11.02 -29.25 2.31
CA LYS A 28 -12.20 -28.41 2.55
C LYS A 28 -12.02 -27.53 3.79
N LYS A 29 -11.41 -28.06 4.87
CA LYS A 29 -10.99 -27.29 6.04
C LYS A 29 -9.88 -26.29 5.72
N LEU A 30 -8.91 -26.66 4.88
CA LEU A 30 -7.89 -25.74 4.34
C LEU A 30 -8.53 -24.68 3.43
N MET A 31 -9.60 -25.00 2.70
CA MET A 31 -10.36 -24.04 1.89
C MET A 31 -11.26 -23.12 2.73
N GLU A 32 -11.70 -23.59 3.90
CA GLU A 32 -12.41 -22.82 4.92
C GLU A 32 -11.44 -21.97 5.77
N ASP A 33 -10.13 -22.27 5.72
CA ASP A 33 -9.08 -21.49 6.35
C ASP A 33 -8.89 -20.15 5.59
N PRO A 34 -9.16 -18.98 6.20
CA PRO A 34 -9.16 -17.68 5.51
C PRO A 34 -7.83 -17.37 4.80
N LEU A 35 -6.72 -17.92 5.30
CA LEU A 35 -5.37 -17.77 4.76
C LEU A 35 -5.18 -18.41 3.37
N TRP A 36 -5.83 -19.54 3.09
CA TRP A 36 -5.69 -20.23 1.79
C TRP A 36 -6.69 -19.74 0.75
N GLY A 37 -7.85 -19.24 1.18
CA GLY A 37 -8.76 -18.47 0.32
C GLY A 37 -8.10 -17.20 -0.24
N TYR A 38 -7.26 -16.55 0.57
CA TYR A 38 -6.48 -15.37 0.19
C TYR A 38 -5.51 -15.64 -0.98
N ALA A 39 -4.78 -16.77 -0.93
CA ALA A 39 -3.79 -17.13 -1.96
C ALA A 39 -4.39 -17.47 -3.33
N ARG A 40 -5.66 -17.92 -3.41
CA ARG A 40 -6.32 -18.26 -4.69
C ARG A 40 -7.00 -17.09 -5.40
N GLY A 41 -7.22 -15.97 -4.71
CA GLY A 41 -7.87 -14.77 -5.25
C GLY A 41 -6.92 -13.63 -5.60
N TYR A 42 -5.64 -13.72 -5.19
CA TYR A 42 -4.63 -12.70 -5.41
C TYR A 42 -4.13 -12.71 -6.86
N ASN A 43 -4.58 -11.77 -7.68
CA ASN A 43 -4.04 -11.60 -9.02
C ASN A 43 -2.66 -10.93 -8.94
N MET A 44 -1.61 -11.75 -8.84
CA MET A 44 -0.21 -11.32 -8.75
C MET A 44 0.18 -10.32 -9.86
N LEU A 45 -0.34 -10.50 -11.08
CA LEU A 45 -0.04 -9.59 -12.20
C LEU A 45 -0.60 -8.18 -11.96
N LEU A 46 -1.81 -8.06 -11.40
CA LEU A 46 -2.38 -6.75 -11.04
C LEU A 46 -1.55 -6.05 -9.96
N TRP A 47 -1.08 -6.79 -8.96
CA TRP A 47 -0.27 -6.24 -7.89
C TRP A 47 1.15 -5.86 -8.33
N ILE A 48 1.76 -6.62 -9.23
CA ILE A 48 2.99 -6.20 -9.92
C ILE A 48 2.72 -4.90 -10.68
N GLY A 49 1.56 -4.79 -11.35
CA GLY A 49 1.10 -3.55 -11.99
C GLY A 49 1.01 -2.37 -11.01
N VAL A 50 0.48 -2.59 -9.80
CA VAL A 50 0.46 -1.59 -8.72
C VAL A 50 1.86 -1.13 -8.39
N VAL A 51 2.78 -2.05 -8.08
CA VAL A 51 4.18 -1.72 -7.75
C VAL A 51 4.83 -0.91 -8.86
N LEU A 52 4.70 -1.35 -10.12
CA LEU A 52 5.25 -0.63 -11.27
C LEU A 52 4.65 0.76 -11.41
N SER A 53 3.32 0.91 -11.25
CA SER A 53 2.66 2.22 -11.33
C SER A 53 3.15 3.19 -10.26
N LEU A 54 3.34 2.71 -9.02
CA LEU A 54 3.87 3.50 -7.90
C LEU A 54 5.31 3.93 -8.18
N MET A 55 6.17 3.00 -8.61
CA MET A 55 7.58 3.28 -8.89
C MET A 55 7.77 4.23 -10.07
N ILE A 56 7.01 4.05 -11.15
CA ILE A 56 7.05 4.94 -12.32
C ILE A 56 6.58 6.35 -11.92
N SER A 57 5.45 6.46 -11.22
CA SER A 57 4.96 7.75 -10.72
C SER A 57 5.97 8.42 -9.79
N ALA A 58 6.63 7.66 -8.91
CA ALA A 58 7.68 8.18 -8.04
C ALA A 58 8.87 8.75 -8.82
N ILE A 59 9.38 8.01 -9.81
CA ILE A 59 10.49 8.43 -10.68
C ILE A 59 10.12 9.72 -11.42
N VAL A 60 8.90 9.80 -11.97
CA VAL A 60 8.40 11.00 -12.65
C VAL A 60 8.42 12.21 -11.72
N LEU A 61 7.92 12.07 -10.49
CA LEU A 61 7.87 13.16 -9.52
C LEU A 61 9.27 13.60 -9.05
N ILE A 62 10.15 12.65 -8.75
CA ILE A 62 11.53 12.95 -8.35
C ILE A 62 12.27 13.69 -9.48
N ASN A 63 12.10 13.25 -10.72
CA ASN A 63 12.70 13.90 -11.89
C ASN A 63 12.15 15.32 -12.10
N ARG A 64 10.85 15.54 -11.91
CA ARG A 64 10.26 16.89 -11.93
C ARG A 64 10.87 17.78 -10.85
N GLY A 65 11.08 17.27 -9.64
CA GLY A 65 11.72 17.99 -8.53
C GLY A 65 13.21 18.34 -8.73
N ARG A 66 13.84 17.93 -9.85
CA ARG A 66 15.24 18.29 -10.21
C ARG A 66 15.34 19.51 -11.11
N ARG A 67 14.24 19.97 -11.71
CA ARG A 67 14.21 21.13 -12.61
C ARG A 67 14.66 22.42 -11.91
N LYS A 68 15.49 23.23 -12.57
CA LYS A 68 16.15 24.39 -11.95
C LYS A 68 15.19 25.55 -11.69
N ASP A 69 14.25 25.75 -12.59
CA ASP A 69 13.19 26.78 -12.65
C ASP A 69 12.14 26.69 -11.54
N ILE A 70 12.05 25.55 -10.85
CA ILE A 70 11.01 25.32 -9.83
C ILE A 70 11.41 25.92 -8.47
N ILE A 71 10.43 26.52 -7.78
CA ILE A 71 10.60 27.06 -6.42
C ILE A 71 11.01 25.95 -5.44
N ILE A 72 11.85 26.29 -4.45
CA ILE A 72 12.39 25.31 -3.48
C ILE A 72 11.27 24.52 -2.78
N SER A 73 10.20 25.17 -2.31
CA SER A 73 9.08 24.50 -1.65
C SER A 73 8.42 23.44 -2.54
N GLN A 74 8.17 23.76 -3.81
CA GLN A 74 7.61 22.84 -4.80
C GLN A 74 8.54 21.67 -5.10
N LYS A 75 9.86 21.90 -5.21
CA LYS A 75 10.87 20.83 -5.37
C LYS A 75 10.77 19.80 -4.24
N TRP A 76 10.63 20.26 -3.00
CA TRP A 76 10.50 19.38 -1.84
C TRP A 76 9.16 18.66 -1.83
N ILE A 77 8.06 19.28 -2.27
CA ILE A 77 6.75 18.62 -2.38
C ILE A 77 6.83 17.45 -3.37
N TYR A 78 7.44 17.65 -4.54
CA TYR A 78 7.63 16.56 -5.51
C TYR A 78 8.48 15.42 -4.96
N ARG A 79 9.56 15.73 -4.25
CA ARG A 79 10.41 14.71 -3.60
C ARG A 79 9.67 13.99 -2.49
N GLY A 80 8.86 14.70 -1.71
CA GLY A 80 7.98 14.13 -0.68
C GLY A 80 7.03 13.11 -1.28
N PHE A 81 6.32 13.46 -2.35
CA PHE A 81 5.43 12.52 -3.03
C PHE A 81 6.17 11.35 -3.66
N GLY A 82 7.32 11.60 -4.29
CA GLY A 82 8.14 10.52 -4.84
C GLY A 82 8.60 9.53 -3.77
N PHE A 83 9.08 10.04 -2.63
CA PHE A 83 9.46 9.21 -1.48
C PHE A 83 8.27 8.43 -0.92
N PHE A 84 7.12 9.07 -0.75
CA PHE A 84 5.89 8.42 -0.32
C PHE A 84 5.55 7.23 -1.24
N LEU A 85 5.52 7.43 -2.55
CA LEU A 85 5.20 6.37 -3.51
C LEU A 85 6.25 5.25 -3.54
N ILE A 86 7.55 5.55 -3.33
CA ILE A 86 8.60 4.52 -3.21
C ILE A 86 8.38 3.68 -1.95
N CYS A 87 8.25 4.31 -0.78
CA CYS A 87 8.02 3.59 0.47
C CYS A 87 6.74 2.76 0.42
N PHE A 88 5.70 3.31 -0.21
CA PHE A 88 4.44 2.61 -0.38
C PHE A 88 4.56 1.44 -1.39
N GLY A 89 5.31 1.60 -2.48
CA GLY A 89 5.62 0.50 -3.39
C GLY A 89 6.44 -0.60 -2.71
N ILE A 90 7.39 -0.24 -1.85
CA ILE A 90 8.14 -1.19 -1.01
C ILE A 90 7.22 -1.91 -0.03
N THR A 91 6.24 -1.21 0.56
CA THR A 91 5.21 -1.81 1.42
C THR A 91 4.47 -2.93 0.69
N VAL A 92 4.00 -2.66 -0.54
CA VAL A 92 3.31 -3.66 -1.37
C VAL A 92 4.23 -4.84 -1.71
N ILE A 93 5.51 -4.58 -2.03
CA ILE A 93 6.50 -5.64 -2.29
C ILE A 93 6.66 -6.55 -1.06
N PHE A 94 6.77 -5.98 0.15
CA PHE A 94 6.87 -6.76 1.38
C PHE A 94 5.64 -7.63 1.62
N TYR A 95 4.43 -7.10 1.42
CA TYR A 95 3.22 -7.91 1.55
C TYR A 95 3.18 -9.03 0.50
N LEU A 96 3.51 -8.74 -0.76
CA LEU A 96 3.61 -9.77 -1.79
C LEU A 96 4.58 -10.88 -1.38
N PHE A 97 5.76 -10.55 -0.87
CA PHE A 97 6.69 -11.57 -0.40
C PHE A 97 6.20 -12.29 0.84
N ALA A 98 5.56 -11.61 1.79
CA ALA A 98 5.01 -12.23 2.99
C ALA A 98 4.08 -13.39 2.60
N TYR A 99 3.16 -13.16 1.65
CA TYR A 99 2.23 -14.19 1.18
C TYR A 99 2.87 -15.33 0.38
N ASN A 100 4.09 -15.16 -0.13
CA ASN A 100 4.78 -16.20 -0.92
C ASN A 100 5.87 -16.93 -0.14
N ILE A 101 6.30 -16.40 1.02
CA ILE A 101 7.41 -16.94 1.81
C ILE A 101 6.96 -17.12 3.25
N GLU A 102 6.19 -18.20 3.48
CA GLU A 102 5.55 -18.54 4.75
C GLU A 102 6.49 -18.48 5.98
N PRO A 103 7.75 -18.98 5.94
CA PRO A 103 8.65 -18.91 7.09
C PRO A 103 9.00 -17.50 7.58
N TYR A 104 8.83 -16.49 6.72
CA TYR A 104 9.12 -15.09 7.03
C TYR A 104 7.88 -14.21 6.98
N PHE A 105 6.68 -14.80 6.97
CA PHE A 105 5.41 -14.08 6.83
C PHE A 105 5.29 -12.89 7.80
N ASP A 106 5.47 -13.15 9.10
CA ASP A 106 5.31 -12.12 10.14
C ASP A 106 6.34 -11.00 9.97
N LEU A 107 7.62 -11.34 9.83
CA LEU A 107 8.70 -10.35 9.67
C LEU A 107 8.47 -9.46 8.43
N LEU A 108 8.11 -10.06 7.29
CA LEU A 108 7.86 -9.32 6.05
C LEU A 108 6.62 -8.43 6.18
N LYS A 109 5.56 -8.90 6.84
CA LYS A 109 4.36 -8.11 7.13
C LYS A 109 4.68 -6.91 8.03
N GLU A 110 5.50 -7.10 9.05
CA GLU A 110 5.98 -6.04 9.95
C GLU A 110 6.87 -5.00 9.25
N CYS A 111 7.73 -5.45 8.34
CA CYS A 111 8.49 -4.56 7.46
C CYS A 111 7.54 -3.73 6.59
N GLY A 112 6.53 -4.36 5.98
CA GLY A 112 5.49 -3.66 5.21
C GLY A 112 4.79 -2.58 6.03
N TYR A 113 4.32 -2.91 7.22
CA TYR A 113 3.71 -1.94 8.14
C TYR A 113 4.63 -0.77 8.44
N THR A 114 5.91 -1.04 8.72
CA THR A 114 6.88 0.00 9.04
C THR A 114 7.14 0.93 7.85
N PHE A 115 7.27 0.41 6.63
CA PHE A 115 7.40 1.23 5.44
C PHE A 115 6.14 2.06 5.15
N SER A 116 4.94 1.55 5.48
CA SER A 116 3.69 2.29 5.36
C SER A 116 3.65 3.53 6.26
N ILE A 117 4.21 3.42 7.48
CA ILE A 117 4.35 4.50 8.45
C ILE A 117 5.43 5.50 8.02
N ILE A 118 6.53 5.02 7.44
CA ILE A 118 7.63 5.86 6.95
C ILE A 118 7.20 6.70 5.74
N ALA A 119 6.35 6.15 4.87
CA ALA A 119 5.93 6.78 3.62
C ALA A 119 5.47 8.25 3.76
N PRO A 120 4.55 8.62 4.67
CA PRO A 120 4.07 9.99 4.79
C PRO A 120 5.07 10.97 5.45
N ILE A 121 6.16 10.51 6.09
CA ILE A 121 7.02 11.38 6.91
C ILE A 121 7.59 12.55 6.12
N LEU A 122 8.17 12.30 4.94
CA LEU A 122 8.80 13.36 4.15
C LEU A 122 7.76 14.37 3.64
N LEU A 123 6.54 13.91 3.35
CA LEU A 123 5.42 14.77 2.97
C LEU A 123 4.98 15.66 4.12
N ILE A 124 4.74 15.07 5.30
CA ILE A 124 4.36 15.80 6.51
C ILE A 124 5.43 16.85 6.84
N LEU A 125 6.70 16.45 6.83
CA LEU A 125 7.83 17.36 7.06
C LEU A 125 7.87 18.52 6.07
N THR A 126 7.63 18.24 4.80
CA THR A 126 7.65 19.25 3.74
C THR A 126 6.49 20.23 3.91
N ILE A 127 5.26 19.73 4.09
CA ILE A 127 4.08 20.58 4.25
C ILE A 127 4.21 21.42 5.53
N GLU A 128 4.66 20.81 6.61
CA GLU A 128 4.84 21.50 7.88
C GLU A 128 5.89 22.61 7.79
N LYS A 129 7.04 22.32 7.17
CA LYS A 129 8.12 23.30 7.00
C LYS A 129 7.74 24.48 6.11
N TYR A 130 7.04 24.24 4.99
CA TYR A 130 6.82 25.28 3.98
C TYR A 130 5.43 25.90 4.01
N MET A 131 4.42 25.25 4.60
CA MET A 131 3.03 25.71 4.58
C MET A 131 2.42 25.92 5.96
N MET A 132 2.97 25.31 7.02
CA MET A 132 2.43 25.39 8.38
C MET A 132 3.49 25.79 9.42
N THR A 133 4.06 26.98 9.25
CA THR A 133 5.11 27.51 10.13
C THR A 133 4.71 27.59 11.62
N LYS A 134 3.41 27.65 11.94
CA LYS A 134 2.90 27.75 13.31
C LYS A 134 2.98 26.45 14.13
N THR A 135 3.03 25.27 13.51
CA THR A 135 2.97 23.99 14.24
C THR A 135 4.32 23.53 14.78
N ARG A 136 5.40 24.31 14.55
CA ARG A 136 6.74 24.09 15.12
C ARG A 136 7.29 22.66 14.94
N ARG A 137 6.98 22.00 13.82
CA ARG A 137 7.42 20.63 13.49
C ARG A 137 6.80 19.52 14.36
N PHE A 138 5.74 19.81 15.09
CA PHE A 138 5.09 18.85 15.99
C PHE A 138 4.66 17.57 15.25
N PHE A 139 3.99 17.69 14.09
CA PHE A 139 3.49 16.53 13.35
C PHE A 139 4.63 15.68 12.77
N SER A 140 5.70 16.33 12.30
CA SER A 140 6.89 15.65 11.80
C SER A 140 7.60 14.86 12.91
N ILE A 141 7.79 15.48 14.08
CA ILE A 141 8.43 14.83 15.24
C ILE A 141 7.59 13.63 15.69
N PHE A 142 6.27 13.80 15.79
CA PHE A 142 5.36 12.70 16.12
C PHE A 142 5.46 11.54 15.12
N SER A 143 5.44 11.84 13.81
CA SER A 143 5.55 10.81 12.76
C SER A 143 6.89 10.07 12.79
N ILE A 144 7.99 10.79 13.01
CA ILE A 144 9.33 10.21 13.15
C ILE A 144 9.40 9.34 14.40
N GLY A 145 8.87 9.81 15.53
CA GLY A 145 8.83 9.03 16.77
C GLY A 145 8.06 7.72 16.60
N LEU A 146 6.91 7.76 15.92
CA LEU A 146 6.11 6.57 15.63
C LEU A 146 6.85 5.59 14.71
N ALA A 147 7.56 6.10 13.69
CA ALA A 147 8.38 5.25 12.81
C ALA A 147 9.57 4.62 13.51
N ILE A 148 10.28 5.38 14.37
CA ILE A 148 11.38 4.84 15.19
C ILE A 148 10.84 3.73 16.09
N PHE A 149 9.67 3.94 16.71
CA PHE A 149 9.03 2.93 17.53
C PHE A 149 8.71 1.67 16.71
N CYS A 150 8.13 1.80 15.51
CA CYS A 150 7.87 0.65 14.63
C CYS A 150 9.17 -0.11 14.29
N ILE A 151 10.24 0.61 13.93
CA ILE A 151 11.55 0.00 13.60
C ILE A 151 12.11 -0.77 14.80
N ILE A 152 12.06 -0.20 16.01
CA ILE A 152 12.57 -0.85 17.22
C ILE A 152 11.81 -2.16 17.48
N TYR A 153 10.48 -2.15 17.29
CA TYR A 153 9.66 -3.33 17.57
C TYR A 153 9.87 -4.49 16.59
N ILE A 154 10.28 -4.22 15.34
CA ILE A 154 10.70 -5.30 14.41
C ILE A 154 11.82 -6.15 15.04
N PHE A 155 12.75 -5.53 15.78
CA PHE A 155 13.94 -6.22 16.31
C PHE A 155 13.74 -6.80 17.71
N LEU A 156 12.69 -6.42 18.44
CA LEU A 156 12.51 -6.83 19.83
C LEU A 156 11.97 -8.25 20.00
N SER A 157 11.64 -8.97 18.92
CA SER A 157 11.03 -10.32 18.96
C SER A 157 9.80 -10.44 19.86
N THR A 158 9.21 -9.30 20.24
CA THR A 158 7.98 -9.22 21.01
C THR A 158 6.81 -9.67 20.13
N GLU A 159 5.75 -10.19 20.76
CA GLU A 159 4.57 -10.67 20.03
C GLU A 159 4.11 -9.68 18.96
N SER A 160 3.99 -10.16 17.72
CA SER A 160 3.55 -9.41 16.53
C SER A 160 2.21 -8.66 16.74
N SER A 161 1.44 -9.07 17.75
CA SER A 161 0.23 -8.43 18.24
C SER A 161 0.43 -6.95 18.63
N THR A 162 1.57 -6.60 19.24
CA THR A 162 1.83 -5.25 19.75
C THR A 162 2.14 -4.29 18.60
N LEU A 163 3.02 -4.67 17.68
CA LEU A 163 3.35 -3.87 16.49
C LEU A 163 2.13 -3.67 15.59
N ARG A 164 1.30 -4.72 15.44
CA ARG A 164 0.02 -4.64 14.74
C ARG A 164 -0.90 -3.61 15.38
N THR A 165 -1.03 -3.62 16.70
CA THR A 165 -1.88 -2.66 17.44
C THR A 165 -1.38 -1.22 17.26
N ILE A 166 -0.07 -1.00 17.35
CA ILE A 166 0.55 0.32 17.12
C ILE A 166 0.29 0.81 15.70
N THR A 167 0.44 -0.06 14.70
CA THR A 167 0.23 0.35 13.31
C THR A 167 -1.26 0.58 13.04
N GLN A 168 -2.15 -0.27 13.56
CA GLN A 168 -3.60 -0.12 13.42
C GLN A 168 -4.15 1.13 14.09
N SER A 169 -3.54 1.59 15.19
CA SER A 169 -3.93 2.84 15.87
C SER A 169 -3.20 4.07 15.30
N GLY A 170 -1.92 3.93 14.99
CA GLY A 170 -1.03 4.99 14.53
C GLY A 170 -1.24 5.40 13.08
N ALA A 171 -1.41 4.43 12.17
CA ALA A 171 -1.58 4.72 10.75
C ALA A 171 -2.83 5.58 10.45
N PRO A 172 -4.01 5.31 11.05
CA PRO A 172 -5.17 6.19 10.87
C PRO A 172 -4.93 7.62 11.38
N VAL A 173 -4.23 7.78 12.51
CA VAL A 173 -3.88 9.10 13.05
C VAL A 173 -2.95 9.84 12.10
N LEU A 174 -1.91 9.18 11.57
CA LEU A 174 -1.01 9.79 10.58
C LEU A 174 -1.72 10.14 9.28
N MET A 175 -2.62 9.27 8.80
CA MET A 175 -3.42 9.53 7.62
C MET A 175 -4.36 10.72 7.84
N LEU A 176 -4.99 10.82 9.01
CA LEU A 176 -5.83 11.96 9.37
C LEU A 176 -5.02 13.26 9.43
N ILE A 177 -3.85 13.24 10.08
CA ILE A 177 -2.92 14.38 10.09
C ILE A 177 -2.61 14.78 8.66
N PHE A 178 -2.19 13.84 7.82
CA PHE A 178 -1.87 14.10 6.43
C PHE A 178 -3.04 14.73 5.66
N VAL A 179 -4.25 14.18 5.80
CA VAL A 179 -5.47 14.72 5.18
C VAL A 179 -5.75 16.15 5.64
N LEU A 180 -5.68 16.44 6.93
CA LEU A 180 -5.90 17.79 7.46
C LEU A 180 -4.86 18.79 6.95
N LEU A 181 -3.59 18.40 6.96
CA LEU A 181 -2.49 19.20 6.41
C LEU A 181 -2.74 19.50 4.92
N TYR A 182 -3.15 18.49 4.15
CA TYR A 182 -3.34 18.62 2.71
C TYR A 182 -4.60 19.41 2.32
N ILE A 183 -5.70 19.28 3.07
CA ILE A 183 -6.89 20.14 2.92
C ILE A 183 -6.47 21.60 3.09
N LYS A 184 -5.63 21.91 4.07
CA LYS A 184 -5.13 23.27 4.26
C LYS A 184 -4.30 23.75 3.06
N VAL A 185 -3.49 22.88 2.44
CA VAL A 185 -2.78 23.20 1.19
C VAL A 185 -3.77 23.60 0.09
N ILE A 186 -4.87 22.87 -0.08
CA ILE A 186 -5.91 23.16 -1.07
C ILE A 186 -6.61 24.51 -0.78
N LEU A 187 -6.86 24.81 0.49
CA LEU A 187 -7.51 26.06 0.89
C LEU A 187 -6.61 27.28 0.66
N LEU A 188 -5.30 27.14 0.83
CA LEU A 188 -4.32 28.20 0.62
C LEU A 188 -3.88 28.37 -0.85
N SER A 189 -4.15 27.38 -1.70
CA SER A 189 -3.77 27.39 -3.12
C SER A 189 -4.82 28.10 -3.98
N ILE A 190 -4.38 28.80 -5.03
CA ILE A 190 -5.26 29.58 -5.93
C ILE A 190 -5.13 29.09 -7.39
N GLY A 191 -6.22 29.23 -8.17
CA GLY A 191 -6.22 29.00 -9.62
C GLY A 191 -5.82 27.57 -10.01
N LYS A 192 -4.93 27.47 -11.01
CA LYS A 192 -4.44 26.18 -11.54
C LYS A 192 -3.71 25.33 -10.49
N ILE A 193 -3.06 25.96 -9.51
CA ILE A 193 -2.36 25.24 -8.44
C ILE A 193 -3.38 24.52 -7.55
N ARG A 194 -4.50 25.16 -7.25
CA ARG A 194 -5.59 24.58 -6.46
C ARG A 194 -6.18 23.34 -7.12
N GLN A 195 -6.47 23.41 -8.41
CA GLN A 195 -7.01 22.28 -9.16
C GLN A 195 -6.05 21.08 -9.13
N LYS A 196 -4.74 21.31 -9.30
CA LYS A 196 -3.71 20.26 -9.22
C LYS A 196 -3.61 19.64 -7.82
N ALA A 197 -3.70 20.47 -6.78
CA ALA A 197 -3.75 19.99 -5.40
C ALA A 197 -4.98 19.11 -5.17
N ILE A 198 -6.17 19.52 -5.64
CA ILE A 198 -7.40 18.72 -5.52
C ILE A 198 -7.24 17.36 -6.22
N ILE A 199 -6.73 17.32 -7.45
CA ILE A 199 -6.55 16.06 -8.18
C ILE A 199 -5.54 15.15 -7.47
N THR A 200 -4.45 15.73 -6.96
CA THR A 200 -3.47 14.98 -6.16
C THR A 200 -4.13 14.41 -4.90
N PHE A 201 -4.94 15.20 -4.21
CA PHE A 201 -5.67 14.77 -3.02
C PHE A 201 -6.64 13.63 -3.33
N ILE A 202 -7.39 13.71 -4.42
CA ILE A 202 -8.25 12.62 -4.90
C ILE A 202 -7.41 11.37 -5.16
N GLY A 203 -6.25 11.48 -5.81
CA GLY A 203 -5.35 10.36 -6.03
C GLY A 203 -4.87 9.71 -4.73
N LEU A 204 -4.56 10.51 -3.71
CA LEU A 204 -4.16 10.01 -2.39
C LEU A 204 -5.34 9.38 -1.63
N LEU A 205 -6.55 9.93 -1.78
CA LEU A 205 -7.76 9.31 -1.26
C LEU A 205 -8.02 7.96 -1.93
N CYS A 206 -7.81 7.83 -3.25
CA CYS A 206 -7.89 6.55 -3.93
C CYS A 206 -6.89 5.54 -3.34
N ILE A 207 -5.63 5.93 -3.11
CA ILE A 207 -4.64 5.07 -2.45
C ILE A 207 -5.11 4.69 -1.04
N GLY A 208 -5.61 5.64 -0.26
CA GLY A 208 -6.15 5.39 1.09
C GLY A 208 -7.34 4.42 1.08
N ILE A 209 -8.27 4.58 0.16
CA ILE A 209 -9.40 3.67 -0.04
C ILE A 209 -8.90 2.28 -0.45
N ALA A 210 -7.92 2.21 -1.35
CA ALA A 210 -7.34 0.93 -1.77
C ALA A 210 -6.67 0.18 -0.60
N ILE A 211 -6.00 0.89 0.32
CA ILE A 211 -5.47 0.32 1.57
C ILE A 211 -6.60 -0.29 2.41
N ILE A 212 -7.70 0.44 2.57
CA ILE A 212 -8.85 -0.04 3.35
C ILE A 212 -9.46 -1.28 2.68
N LEU A 213 -9.64 -1.25 1.35
CA LEU A 213 -10.16 -2.37 0.58
C LEU A 213 -9.25 -3.60 0.62
N ASP A 214 -7.95 -3.40 0.76
CA ASP A 214 -6.93 -4.45 0.92
C ASP A 214 -6.78 -4.93 2.38
N SER A 215 -7.52 -4.35 3.32
CA SER A 215 -7.51 -4.84 4.70
C SER A 215 -8.25 -6.18 4.81
N GLU A 216 -7.70 -7.09 5.61
CA GLU A 216 -8.30 -8.42 5.88
C GLU A 216 -9.78 -8.32 6.31
N ALA A 217 -10.14 -7.27 7.06
CA ALA A 217 -11.50 -7.02 7.52
C ALA A 217 -12.49 -6.78 6.38
N VAL A 218 -12.07 -6.11 5.30
CA VAL A 218 -12.94 -5.79 4.17
C VAL A 218 -13.07 -6.97 3.22
N MET A 219 -12.09 -7.86 3.16
CA MET A 219 -12.16 -9.05 2.30
C MET A 219 -13.30 -10.00 2.68
N LEU A 220 -13.73 -10.00 3.94
CA LEU A 220 -14.87 -10.79 4.42
C LEU A 220 -16.22 -10.25 3.95
N THR A 221 -16.28 -9.06 3.36
CA THR A 221 -17.52 -8.40 2.93
C THR A 221 -17.97 -8.78 1.51
N GLY A 222 -17.20 -9.63 0.80
CA GLY A 222 -17.53 -10.09 -0.55
C GLY A 222 -17.18 -9.12 -1.68
N ILE A 223 -16.42 -8.05 -1.38
CA ILE A 223 -15.89 -7.14 -2.41
C ILE A 223 -14.87 -7.89 -3.29
N PRO A 224 -14.98 -7.83 -4.63
CA PRO A 224 -14.02 -8.48 -5.52
C PRO A 224 -12.58 -8.02 -5.29
N LEU A 225 -11.67 -8.97 -5.07
CA LEU A 225 -10.28 -8.72 -4.70
C LEU A 225 -9.46 -7.95 -5.75
N PHE A 226 -9.91 -7.90 -7.00
CA PHE A 226 -9.25 -7.11 -8.05
C PHE A 226 -9.53 -5.61 -7.96
N ILE A 227 -10.50 -5.16 -7.15
CA ILE A 227 -10.85 -3.74 -7.05
C ILE A 227 -9.73 -2.95 -6.36
N ALA A 228 -9.19 -3.46 -5.25
CA ALA A 228 -8.10 -2.80 -4.52
C ALA A 228 -6.89 -2.44 -5.41
N PRO A 229 -6.29 -3.38 -6.18
CA PRO A 229 -5.15 -3.04 -7.04
C PRO A 229 -5.52 -2.08 -8.17
N ILE A 230 -6.73 -2.13 -8.72
CA ILE A 230 -7.18 -1.15 -9.73
C ILE A 230 -7.26 0.25 -9.13
N VAL A 231 -7.87 0.40 -7.94
CA VAL A 231 -7.98 1.69 -7.25
C VAL A 231 -6.59 2.23 -6.88
N TYR A 232 -5.67 1.36 -6.47
CA TYR A 232 -4.26 1.74 -6.27
C TYR A 232 -3.62 2.34 -7.51
N MET A 233 -3.73 1.67 -8.66
CA MET A 233 -3.15 2.14 -9.92
C MET A 233 -3.75 3.49 -10.34
N ILE A 234 -5.07 3.66 -10.22
CA ILE A 234 -5.73 4.95 -10.49
C ILE A 234 -5.16 6.04 -9.59
N GLY A 235 -5.05 5.78 -8.28
CA GLY A 235 -4.46 6.72 -7.33
C GLY A 235 -3.01 7.09 -7.66
N ALA A 236 -2.18 6.10 -7.97
CA ALA A 236 -0.78 6.29 -8.36
C ALA A 236 -0.64 7.12 -9.64
N ILE A 237 -1.49 6.87 -10.63
CA ILE A 237 -1.54 7.62 -11.91
C ILE A 237 -1.97 9.07 -11.67
N LEU A 238 -3.02 9.30 -10.87
CA LEU A 238 -3.49 10.64 -10.56
C LEU A 238 -2.42 11.47 -9.85
N VAL A 239 -1.73 10.88 -8.87
CA VAL A 239 -0.62 11.55 -8.15
C VAL A 239 0.57 11.82 -9.07
N GLY A 240 0.96 10.86 -9.93
CA GLY A 240 2.13 10.98 -10.79
C GLY A 240 1.94 11.89 -12.01
N ILE A 241 0.85 11.71 -12.76
CA ILE A 241 0.66 12.37 -14.06
C ILE A 241 0.21 13.82 -13.90
N TYR A 242 -0.84 14.06 -13.11
CA TYR A 242 -1.53 15.36 -13.04
C TYR A 242 -0.77 16.44 -12.25
N GLN A 243 0.33 16.08 -11.60
CA GLN A 243 1.19 17.00 -10.90
C GLN A 243 2.09 17.88 -11.79
N LYS A 244 1.93 17.87 -13.12
CA LYS A 244 2.74 18.72 -14.00
C LYS A 244 2.41 20.20 -13.77
N MET A 245 3.25 20.93 -13.05
CA MET A 245 3.21 22.39 -12.98
C MET A 245 3.89 22.99 -14.22
N ASP A 246 3.11 23.12 -15.29
CA ASP A 246 3.33 24.16 -16.30
C ASP A 246 2.97 25.54 -15.72
#